data_AF-A0A1F8RYH5-F1
#
_entry.id   AF-A0A1F8RYH5-F1
#
_cell.length_a   1.000
_cell.length_b   1.000
_cell.length_c   1.000
_cell.angle_alpha   90.00
_cell.angle_beta   90.00
_cell.angle_gamma   90.00
#
_symmetry.space_group_name_H-M   'P 1'
#
loop_
_entity.id
_entity.type
_entity.pdbx_description
1 polymer ?
#
loop_
_entity_poly.entity_id
_entity_poly.type
_entity_poly.pdbx_seq_one_letter_code
_entity_poly.pdbx_strand_id
1 'polypeptide(L)'
;MAARADHQTSPLLWHPQTGLSGPVAPSAQATLVRRSDGVSFSIRTQQLRPHHAYTVWFVVINNPSACAATPCSGPDIVLNPNTDSQVTYGAGHISGGSGRAGFAGSFQAGVIEGWLPEGGLWDPMTAEIQLVLNDHGTMLPAFMPEMTHTYRAGCTDASLPGFFPDSAKADGTPGPNACQLYQAAVFQP
;
A
#
# COMPACT_ATOMS: atom_id res chain seq x y z
N MET A 1 -32.65 5.83 -2.18
CA MET A 1 -31.77 6.77 -1.45
C MET A 1 -30.34 6.39 -1.80
N ALA A 2 -29.49 7.32 -2.26
CA ALA A 2 -28.08 7.01 -2.47
C ALA A 2 -27.43 6.72 -1.11
N ALA A 3 -26.71 5.60 -0.99
CA ALA A 3 -25.97 5.28 0.23
C ALA A 3 -24.98 6.41 0.54
N ARG A 4 -24.95 6.86 1.79
CA ARG A 4 -24.05 7.94 2.25
C ARG A 4 -22.61 7.46 2.09
N ALA A 5 -21.81 8.18 1.32
CA ALA A 5 -20.37 7.95 1.24
C ALA A 5 -19.66 8.72 2.36
N ASP A 6 -18.69 8.08 3.01
CA ASP A 6 -17.76 8.76 3.91
C ASP A 6 -16.50 9.15 3.16
N HIS A 7 -16.01 10.37 3.39
CA HIS A 7 -14.88 10.96 2.69
C HIS A 7 -13.81 11.34 3.69
N GLN A 8 -12.70 10.59 3.68
CA GLN A 8 -11.57 10.81 4.56
C GLN A 8 -10.37 11.29 3.76
N THR A 9 -9.56 12.17 4.34
CA THR A 9 -8.27 12.59 3.78
C THR A 9 -7.19 12.39 4.82
N SER A 10 -6.04 11.86 4.40
CA SER A 10 -4.89 11.59 5.26
C SER A 10 -3.62 12.12 4.58
N PRO A 11 -2.68 12.74 5.33
CA PRO A 11 -1.39 13.12 4.77
C PRO A 11 -0.59 11.87 4.35
N LEU A 12 0.24 12.01 3.32
CA LEU A 12 1.28 11.00 3.06
C LEU A 12 2.41 11.22 4.05
N LEU A 13 2.74 10.18 4.79
CA LEU A 13 3.86 10.13 5.71
C LEU A 13 5.01 9.35 5.09
N TRP A 14 6.23 9.67 5.52
CA TRP A 14 7.37 8.82 5.24
C TRP A 14 7.20 7.45 5.91
N HIS A 15 7.43 6.38 5.15
CA HIS A 15 7.42 5.05 5.73
C HIS A 15 8.69 4.84 6.58
N PRO A 16 8.61 4.20 7.76
CA PRO A 16 9.76 4.04 8.67
C PRO A 16 11.01 3.41 8.03
N GLN A 17 10.84 2.55 7.03
CA GLN A 17 11.95 1.93 6.29
C GLN A 17 12.86 2.96 5.60
N THR A 18 12.37 4.16 5.29
CA THR A 18 13.18 5.24 4.70
C THR A 18 14.13 5.91 5.70
N GLY A 19 13.91 5.72 7.01
CA GLY A 19 14.59 6.47 8.06
C GLY A 19 14.15 7.93 8.20
N LEU A 20 13.20 8.38 7.38
CA LEU A 20 12.57 9.70 7.48
C LEU A 20 11.30 9.63 8.33
N SER A 21 10.84 10.78 8.82
CA SER A 21 9.65 10.88 9.66
C SER A 21 8.76 12.07 9.29
N GLY A 22 7.50 11.99 9.71
CA GLY A 22 6.51 13.04 9.50
C GLY A 22 5.93 13.09 8.07
N PRO A 23 5.12 14.13 7.78
CA PRO A 23 4.51 14.31 6.47
C PRO A 23 5.54 14.56 5.37
N VAL A 24 5.33 13.94 4.21
CA VAL A 24 6.16 14.12 3.00
C VAL A 24 6.16 15.58 2.55
N ALA A 25 4.96 16.18 2.48
CA ALA A 25 4.76 17.59 2.18
C ALA A 25 3.32 18.02 2.49
N PRO A 26 3.04 19.33 2.66
CA PRO A 26 1.69 19.82 2.91
C PRO A 26 0.65 19.43 1.84
N SER A 27 1.07 19.30 0.58
CA SER A 27 0.20 18.92 -0.55
C SER A 27 0.22 17.42 -0.88
N ALA A 28 0.98 16.62 -0.14
CA ALA A 28 1.02 15.17 -0.32
C ALA A 28 -0.07 14.52 0.53
N GLN A 29 -1.14 14.05 -0.12
CA GLN A 29 -2.33 13.54 0.57
C GLN A 29 -2.96 12.37 -0.18
N ALA A 30 -3.63 11.52 0.57
CA ALA A 30 -4.52 10.49 0.06
C ALA A 30 -5.95 10.82 0.48
N THR A 31 -6.90 10.48 -0.38
CA THR A 31 -8.33 10.52 -0.09
C THR A 31 -8.89 9.11 -0.22
N LEU A 32 -9.67 8.71 0.78
CA LEU A 32 -10.42 7.45 0.79
C LEU A 32 -11.90 7.79 0.81
N VAL A 33 -12.67 7.15 -0.08
CA VAL A 33 -14.12 7.22 -0.10
C VAL A 33 -14.66 5.83 0.25
N ARG A 34 -15.38 5.74 1.35
CA ARG A 34 -15.99 4.51 1.85
C ARG A 34 -17.49 4.48 1.56
N ARG A 35 -17.97 3.30 1.21
CA ARG A 35 -19.39 2.95 1.07
C ARG A 35 -19.57 1.54 1.63
N SER A 36 -20.80 1.16 1.95
CA SER A 36 -21.09 -0.19 2.47
C SER A 36 -20.67 -1.32 1.51
N ASP A 37 -20.57 -1.04 0.21
CA ASP A 37 -20.21 -1.99 -0.84
C ASP A 37 -18.73 -1.92 -1.25
N GLY A 38 -17.93 -1.00 -0.69
CA GLY A 38 -16.50 -0.96 -0.96
C GLY A 38 -15.83 0.40 -0.70
N VAL A 39 -14.61 0.51 -1.20
CA VAL A 39 -13.80 1.74 -1.11
C VAL A 39 -13.24 2.14 -2.47
N SER A 40 -12.96 3.43 -2.60
CA SER A 40 -12.10 3.97 -3.66
C SER A 40 -11.10 4.92 -3.05
N PHE A 41 -9.87 4.92 -3.55
CA PHE A 41 -8.83 5.82 -3.07
C PHE A 41 -8.22 6.61 -4.22
N SER A 42 -7.67 7.77 -3.86
CA SER A 42 -6.73 8.50 -4.72
C SER A 42 -5.59 9.05 -3.88
N ILE A 43 -4.39 9.05 -4.44
CA ILE A 43 -3.17 9.59 -3.84
C ILE A 43 -2.67 10.68 -4.76
N ARG A 44 -2.25 11.80 -4.17
CA ARG A 44 -1.42 12.81 -4.83
C ARG A 44 -0.19 12.99 -3.96
N THR A 45 0.98 12.65 -4.49
CA THR A 45 2.21 12.71 -3.72
C THR A 45 3.36 13.37 -4.50
N GLN A 46 4.46 13.56 -3.81
CA GLN A 46 5.68 14.20 -4.28
C GLN A 46 6.90 13.59 -3.60
N GLN A 47 8.08 14.13 -3.91
CA GLN A 47 9.36 13.65 -3.41
C GLN A 47 9.62 12.18 -3.74
N LEU A 48 9.01 11.68 -4.84
CA LEU A 48 9.40 10.42 -5.45
C LEU A 48 10.73 10.60 -6.18
N ARG A 49 11.53 9.55 -6.23
CA ARG A 49 12.79 9.54 -6.97
C ARG A 49 12.48 9.44 -8.46
N PRO A 50 12.90 10.41 -9.29
CA PRO A 50 12.58 10.41 -10.71
C PRO A 50 12.95 9.10 -11.42
N HIS A 51 12.10 8.64 -12.34
CA HIS A 51 12.29 7.45 -13.15
C HIS A 51 12.34 6.12 -12.38
N HIS A 52 11.96 6.13 -11.10
CA HIS A 52 11.71 4.91 -10.34
C HIS A 52 10.30 4.38 -10.62
N ALA A 53 10.14 3.05 -10.56
CA ALA A 53 8.84 2.41 -10.55
C ALA A 53 8.29 2.36 -9.13
N TYR A 54 6.98 2.60 -8.99
CA TYR A 54 6.27 2.58 -7.72
C TYR A 54 5.01 1.73 -7.84
N THR A 55 4.70 1.00 -6.77
CA THR A 55 3.39 0.35 -6.56
C THR A 55 2.75 0.89 -5.29
N VAL A 56 1.42 0.87 -5.24
CA VAL A 56 0.60 1.13 -4.07
C VAL A 56 0.01 -0.19 -3.63
N TRP A 57 0.24 -0.54 -2.38
CA TRP A 57 -0.33 -1.69 -1.70
C TRP A 57 -1.51 -1.24 -0.87
N PHE A 58 -2.66 -1.82 -1.19
CA PHE A 58 -3.89 -1.65 -0.43
C PHE A 58 -3.89 -2.68 0.70
N VAL A 59 -3.80 -2.17 1.92
CA VAL A 59 -3.81 -2.97 3.14
C VAL A 59 -5.13 -2.76 3.84
N VAL A 60 -5.85 -3.85 4.07
CA VAL A 60 -7.07 -3.91 4.88
C VAL A 60 -6.72 -4.51 6.22
N ILE A 61 -7.21 -3.90 7.29
CA ILE A 61 -7.21 -4.48 8.62
C ILE A 61 -8.67 -4.46 9.11
N ASN A 62 -9.35 -5.60 9.07
CA ASN A 62 -10.77 -5.68 9.44
C ASN A 62 -10.99 -5.58 10.96
N ASN A 63 -9.99 -5.96 11.76
CA ASN A 63 -10.03 -5.84 13.22
C ASN A 63 -8.80 -5.07 13.77
N PRO A 64 -8.75 -3.73 13.63
CA PRO A 64 -7.62 -2.94 14.07
C PRO A 64 -7.44 -2.92 15.60
N SER A 65 -8.49 -3.27 16.36
CA SER A 65 -8.40 -3.39 17.83
C SER A 65 -7.52 -4.54 18.32
N ALA A 66 -7.22 -5.50 17.44
CA ALA A 66 -6.31 -6.61 17.74
C ALA A 66 -4.82 -6.24 17.56
N CYS A 67 -4.51 -5.04 17.03
CA CYS A 67 -3.14 -4.59 16.84
C CYS A 67 -2.49 -4.19 18.17
N ALA A 68 -1.21 -4.51 18.32
CA ALA A 68 -0.43 -4.10 19.50
C ALA A 68 -0.11 -2.60 19.50
N ALA A 69 -0.14 -1.96 18.33
CA ALA A 69 0.07 -0.55 18.13
C ALA A 69 -1.08 0.08 17.33
N THR A 70 -1.21 1.40 17.45
CA THR A 70 -2.16 2.20 16.67
C THR A 70 -1.40 3.35 15.99
N PRO A 71 -1.42 3.45 14.66
CA PRO A 71 -2.02 2.51 13.69
C PRO A 71 -1.32 1.15 13.66
N CYS A 72 -1.95 0.15 13.02
CA CYS A 72 -1.42 -1.20 12.98
C CYS A 72 -0.04 -1.25 12.32
N SER A 73 0.89 -1.98 12.92
CA SER A 73 2.23 -2.15 12.38
C SER A 73 2.29 -3.26 11.32
N GLY A 74 3.34 -3.27 10.49
CA GLY A 74 3.57 -4.35 9.52
C GLY A 74 3.50 -5.75 10.13
N PRO A 75 4.17 -6.03 11.27
CA PRO A 75 4.02 -7.29 11.98
C PRO A 75 2.59 -7.59 12.45
N ASP A 76 1.81 -6.60 12.91
CA ASP A 76 0.40 -6.83 13.25
C ASP A 76 -0.39 -7.31 12.02
N ILE A 77 -0.19 -6.64 10.88
CA ILE A 77 -0.89 -6.93 9.63
C ILE A 77 -0.62 -8.36 9.13
N VAL A 78 0.65 -8.81 9.18
CA VAL A 78 1.05 -10.06 8.52
C VAL A 78 1.21 -11.27 9.45
N LEU A 79 1.46 -11.05 10.75
CA LEU A 79 1.75 -12.14 11.70
C LEU A 79 0.64 -12.35 12.71
N ASN A 80 -0.28 -11.38 12.91
CA ASN A 80 -1.37 -11.50 13.85
C ASN A 80 -2.69 -11.80 13.12
N PRO A 81 -3.13 -13.07 13.05
CA PRO A 81 -4.35 -13.44 12.33
C PRO A 81 -5.62 -12.82 12.93
N ASN A 82 -5.59 -12.38 14.19
CA ASN A 82 -6.75 -11.74 14.83
C ASN A 82 -7.06 -10.35 14.25
N THR A 83 -6.12 -9.77 13.49
CA THR A 83 -6.35 -8.52 12.76
C THR A 83 -7.23 -8.71 11.53
N ASP A 84 -7.36 -9.97 11.05
CA ASP A 84 -8.12 -10.33 9.85
C ASP A 84 -7.77 -9.40 8.68
N SER A 85 -6.48 -9.35 8.36
CA SER A 85 -5.92 -8.41 7.39
C SER A 85 -5.84 -9.01 5.99
N GLN A 86 -5.73 -8.14 4.99
CA GLN A 86 -5.34 -8.50 3.63
C GLN A 86 -4.42 -7.44 3.03
N VAL A 87 -3.49 -7.86 2.18
CA VAL A 87 -2.58 -6.98 1.43
C VAL A 87 -2.67 -7.33 -0.05
N THR A 88 -3.02 -6.36 -0.89
CA THR A 88 -3.16 -6.58 -2.34
C THR A 88 -2.68 -5.37 -3.14
N TYR A 89 -2.42 -5.58 -4.43
CA TYR A 89 -2.04 -4.53 -5.36
C TYR A 89 -3.19 -3.54 -5.58
N GLY A 90 -2.92 -2.24 -5.41
CA GLY A 90 -3.90 -1.17 -5.62
C GLY A 90 -3.68 -0.37 -6.91
N ALA A 91 -2.42 0.00 -7.19
CA ALA A 91 -2.05 0.79 -8.36
C ALA A 91 -0.53 0.79 -8.55
N GLY A 92 -0.03 1.24 -9.69
CA GLY A 92 1.40 1.41 -9.90
C GLY A 92 1.72 2.26 -11.12
N HIS A 93 2.88 2.92 -11.08
CA HIS A 93 3.30 3.86 -12.11
C HIS A 93 4.81 4.15 -12.03
N ILE A 94 5.39 4.63 -13.12
CA ILE A 94 6.79 5.12 -13.16
C ILE A 94 6.79 6.62 -12.86
N SER A 95 7.47 7.05 -11.82
CA SER A 95 7.59 8.48 -11.52
C SER A 95 8.24 9.27 -12.67
N GLY A 96 7.62 10.39 -13.03
CA GLY A 96 8.20 11.32 -14.00
C GLY A 96 9.33 12.17 -13.40
N GLY A 97 9.93 13.03 -14.22
CA GLY A 97 11.07 13.89 -13.83
C GLY A 97 10.82 14.85 -12.66
N SER A 98 9.56 15.15 -12.34
CA SER A 98 9.19 16.08 -11.27
C SER A 98 9.16 15.44 -9.86
N GLY A 99 9.27 14.12 -9.76
CA GLY A 99 9.09 13.39 -8.50
C GLY A 99 7.67 13.47 -7.93
N ARG A 100 6.68 13.86 -8.75
CA ARG A 100 5.25 13.90 -8.39
C ARG A 100 4.51 12.77 -9.12
N ALA A 101 3.53 12.18 -8.44
CA ALA A 101 2.67 11.17 -9.05
C ALA A 101 1.28 11.18 -8.41
N GLY A 102 0.33 10.62 -9.14
CA GLY A 102 -0.99 10.28 -8.63
C GLY A 102 -1.25 8.78 -8.81
N PHE A 103 -1.97 8.20 -7.87
CA PHE A 103 -2.40 6.80 -7.90
C PHE A 103 -3.88 6.73 -7.54
N ALA A 104 -4.61 5.77 -8.06
CA ALA A 104 -6.00 5.56 -7.71
C ALA A 104 -6.37 4.09 -7.92
N GLY A 105 -7.33 3.63 -7.13
CA GLY A 105 -7.85 2.27 -7.21
C GLY A 105 -9.16 2.15 -6.42
N SER A 106 -9.80 1.00 -6.54
CA SER A 106 -11.06 0.71 -5.84
C SER A 106 -11.19 -0.77 -5.56
N PHE A 107 -11.80 -1.11 -4.43
CA PHE A 107 -12.06 -2.47 -4.00
C PHE A 107 -13.51 -2.58 -3.57
N GLN A 108 -14.17 -3.66 -3.99
CA GLN A 108 -15.47 -4.02 -3.47
C GLN A 108 -15.31 -4.71 -2.12
N ALA A 109 -16.33 -4.63 -1.27
CA ALA A 109 -16.43 -5.48 -0.10
C ALA A 109 -16.52 -6.95 -0.54
N GLY A 110 -15.93 -7.85 0.26
CA GLY A 110 -15.84 -9.28 -0.02
C GLY A 110 -14.40 -9.79 -0.08
N VAL A 111 -14.26 -11.00 -0.64
CA VAL A 111 -12.97 -11.69 -0.77
C VAL A 111 -12.04 -10.89 -1.66
N ILE A 112 -10.79 -10.73 -1.22
CA ILE A 112 -9.74 -10.07 -1.98
C ILE A 112 -8.56 -11.04 -2.09
N GLU A 113 -8.16 -11.35 -3.32
CA GLU A 113 -6.92 -12.06 -3.57
C GLU A 113 -5.73 -11.17 -3.18
N GLY A 114 -4.80 -11.74 -2.43
CA GLY A 114 -3.68 -11.00 -1.89
C GLY A 114 -2.67 -11.92 -1.20
N TRP A 115 -1.84 -11.35 -0.34
CA TRP A 115 -0.77 -12.08 0.31
C TRP A 115 -1.24 -13.03 1.40
N LEU A 116 -2.34 -12.71 2.08
CA LEU A 116 -2.81 -13.46 3.24
C LEU A 116 -3.93 -14.43 2.82
N PRO A 117 -3.95 -15.66 3.37
CA PRO A 117 -4.95 -16.66 3.01
C PRO A 117 -6.34 -16.22 3.47
N GLU A 118 -7.34 -16.44 2.60
CA GLU A 118 -8.77 -16.27 2.93
C GLU A 118 -9.17 -14.86 3.43
N GLY A 119 -8.36 -13.83 3.15
CA GLY A 119 -8.61 -12.45 3.54
C GLY A 119 -9.54 -11.66 2.59
N GLY A 120 -10.01 -10.51 3.07
CA GLY A 120 -10.91 -9.65 2.30
C GLY A 120 -11.14 -8.29 2.93
N LEU A 121 -12.11 -7.57 2.38
CA LEU A 121 -12.65 -6.33 2.95
C LEU A 121 -14.10 -6.59 3.36
N TRP A 122 -14.34 -6.88 4.64
CA TRP A 122 -15.66 -7.35 5.09
C TRP A 122 -16.62 -6.21 5.41
N ASP A 123 -16.12 -5.21 6.14
CA ASP A 123 -16.86 -3.99 6.42
C ASP A 123 -15.99 -2.77 6.07
N PRO A 124 -16.21 -2.18 4.87
CA PRO A 124 -15.50 -0.99 4.44
C PRO A 124 -15.66 0.21 5.36
N MET A 125 -16.67 0.24 6.24
CA MET A 125 -16.93 1.37 7.11
C MET A 125 -16.14 1.30 8.43
N THR A 126 -15.64 0.12 8.80
CA THR A 126 -14.98 -0.10 10.11
C THR A 126 -13.55 -0.64 10.01
N ALA A 127 -13.08 -0.98 8.81
CA ALA A 127 -11.70 -1.41 8.61
C ALA A 127 -10.71 -0.23 8.65
N GLU A 128 -9.56 -0.42 9.30
CA GLU A 128 -8.39 0.44 9.06
C GLU A 128 -7.86 0.13 7.66
N ILE A 129 -7.59 1.17 6.88
CA ILE A 129 -7.04 1.06 5.53
C ILE A 129 -5.69 1.76 5.50
N GLN A 130 -4.65 1.07 5.03
CA GLN A 130 -3.36 1.68 4.75
C GLN A 130 -3.06 1.61 3.25
N LEU A 131 -2.56 2.71 2.69
CA LEU A 131 -2.07 2.79 1.32
C LEU A 131 -0.56 2.95 1.37
N VAL A 132 0.18 1.90 1.06
CA VAL A 132 1.64 1.87 1.21
C VAL A 132 2.31 1.88 -0.16
N LEU A 133 3.11 2.91 -0.43
CA LEU A 133 3.92 3.01 -1.63
C LEU A 133 5.20 2.20 -1.46
N ASN A 134 5.49 1.30 -2.39
CA ASN A 134 6.78 0.63 -2.50
C ASN A 134 7.60 1.28 -3.63
N ASP A 135 8.82 1.70 -3.34
CA ASP A 135 9.82 2.13 -4.31
C ASP A 135 10.55 0.90 -4.83
N HIS A 136 10.37 0.58 -6.11
CA HIS A 136 11.04 -0.55 -6.76
C HIS A 136 12.45 -0.22 -7.24
N GLY A 137 12.94 1.00 -7.01
CA GLY A 137 14.17 1.52 -7.62
C GLY A 137 13.96 2.01 -9.05
N THR A 138 15.07 2.36 -9.71
CA THR A 138 15.10 2.76 -11.12
C THR A 138 14.35 1.75 -11.99
N MET A 139 13.47 2.22 -12.87
CA MET A 139 12.77 1.34 -13.80
C MET A 139 13.76 0.55 -14.66
N LEU A 140 13.55 -0.77 -14.72
CA LEU A 140 14.34 -1.70 -15.52
C LEU A 140 13.47 -2.22 -16.68
N PRO A 141 13.79 -1.92 -17.95
CA PRO A 141 12.95 -2.31 -19.09
C PRO A 141 12.65 -3.81 -19.16
N ALA A 142 13.62 -4.66 -18.77
CA ALA A 142 13.48 -6.12 -18.77
C ALA A 142 12.49 -6.67 -17.72
N PHE A 143 12.09 -5.86 -16.74
CA PHE A 143 11.19 -6.24 -15.65
C PHE A 143 9.81 -5.57 -15.76
N MET A 144 9.57 -4.81 -16.83
CA MET A 144 8.27 -4.23 -17.10
C MET A 144 7.38 -5.24 -17.85
N PRO A 145 6.08 -5.32 -17.52
CA PRO A 145 5.33 -4.42 -16.64
C PRO A 145 5.31 -4.82 -15.16
N GLU A 146 6.00 -5.89 -14.75
CA GLU A 146 5.88 -6.44 -13.38
C GLU A 146 6.26 -5.43 -12.29
N MET A 147 7.29 -4.59 -12.48
CA MET A 147 7.72 -3.59 -11.48
C MET A 147 6.64 -2.55 -11.10
N THR A 148 5.55 -2.47 -11.86
CA THR A 148 4.41 -1.59 -11.54
C THR A 148 3.14 -2.35 -11.19
N HIS A 149 3.20 -3.68 -11.03
CA HIS A 149 2.04 -4.54 -10.78
C HIS A 149 2.25 -5.58 -9.66
N THR A 150 3.49 -5.91 -9.33
CA THR A 150 3.82 -6.92 -8.31
C THR A 150 4.76 -6.34 -7.27
N TYR A 151 4.90 -6.99 -6.11
CA TYR A 151 5.69 -6.46 -4.99
C TYR A 151 7.19 -6.60 -5.18
N ARG A 152 7.62 -7.75 -5.69
CA ARG A 152 9.03 -8.15 -5.74
C ARG A 152 9.72 -7.83 -7.06
N ALA A 153 8.96 -7.52 -8.11
CA ALA A 153 9.57 -7.31 -9.41
C ALA A 153 10.67 -6.24 -9.39
N GLY A 154 11.85 -6.62 -9.85
CA GLY A 154 13.04 -5.76 -9.87
C GLY A 154 13.79 -5.67 -8.53
N CYS A 155 13.25 -6.20 -7.44
CA CYS A 155 13.80 -6.10 -6.09
C CYS A 155 14.76 -7.23 -5.75
N THR A 156 15.77 -6.92 -4.94
CA THR A 156 16.63 -7.91 -4.29
C THR A 156 15.91 -8.54 -3.11
N ASP A 157 16.19 -9.81 -2.82
CA ASP A 157 15.62 -10.50 -1.66
C ASP A 157 15.99 -9.82 -0.34
N ALA A 158 17.21 -9.27 -0.24
CA ALA A 158 17.69 -8.56 0.94
C ALA A 158 16.92 -7.26 1.24
N SER A 159 16.19 -6.71 0.26
CA SER A 159 15.44 -5.47 0.42
C SER A 159 14.00 -5.66 0.92
N LEU A 160 13.51 -6.90 0.91
CA LEU A 160 12.18 -7.26 1.40
C LEU A 160 12.21 -7.38 2.94
N PRO A 161 11.24 -6.84 3.68
CA PRO A 161 11.20 -7.02 5.13
C PRO A 161 11.10 -8.51 5.50
N GLY A 162 11.91 -8.98 6.45
CA GLY A 162 12.04 -10.41 6.75
C GLY A 162 10.73 -11.10 7.16
N PHE A 163 9.84 -10.35 7.82
CA PHE A 163 8.54 -10.83 8.27
C PHE A 163 7.49 -10.97 7.16
N PHE A 164 7.80 -10.57 5.92
CA PHE A 164 6.86 -10.71 4.81
C PHE A 164 6.56 -12.18 4.51
N PRO A 165 5.30 -12.52 4.17
CA PRO A 165 4.92 -13.88 3.84
C PRO A 165 5.55 -14.34 2.52
N ASP A 166 5.59 -15.66 2.31
CA ASP A 166 6.15 -16.25 1.09
C ASP A 166 5.39 -15.81 -0.18
N SER A 167 4.09 -15.56 -0.08
CA SER A 167 3.27 -15.01 -1.16
C SER A 167 3.79 -13.65 -1.64
N ALA A 168 4.15 -12.74 -0.73
CA ALA A 168 4.76 -11.45 -1.07
C ALA A 168 6.16 -11.63 -1.69
N LYS A 169 6.94 -12.60 -1.17
CA LYS A 169 8.28 -12.92 -1.68
C LYS A 169 8.26 -13.68 -3.01
N ALA A 170 7.10 -14.20 -3.43
CA ALA A 170 6.90 -14.85 -4.72
C ALA A 170 6.26 -13.93 -5.77
N ASP A 171 5.83 -12.73 -5.37
CA ASP A 171 5.05 -11.81 -6.21
C ASP A 171 5.93 -11.01 -7.19
N GLY A 172 6.37 -11.68 -8.25
CA GLY A 172 7.13 -11.14 -9.37
C GLY A 172 8.62 -11.49 -9.39
N THR A 173 9.26 -11.13 -10.49
CA THR A 173 10.62 -11.57 -10.82
C THR A 173 11.70 -10.79 -10.06
N PRO A 174 12.63 -11.44 -9.32
CA PRO A 174 13.64 -10.72 -8.55
C PRO A 174 14.61 -9.97 -9.44
N GLY A 175 15.07 -8.81 -8.98
CA GLY A 175 16.04 -8.00 -9.69
C GLY A 175 17.10 -7.38 -8.79
N PRO A 176 17.88 -6.44 -9.34
CA PRO A 176 19.05 -5.87 -8.69
C PRO A 176 18.73 -4.68 -7.77
N ASN A 177 17.52 -4.14 -7.77
CA ASN A 177 17.23 -2.91 -7.04
C ASN A 177 17.07 -3.17 -5.53
N ALA A 178 17.61 -2.27 -4.71
CA ALA A 178 17.30 -2.21 -3.29
C ALA A 178 15.97 -1.47 -3.10
N CYS A 179 14.88 -2.24 -3.04
CA CYS A 179 13.53 -1.71 -2.88
C CYS A 179 13.25 -1.30 -1.44
N GLN A 180 12.24 -0.45 -1.24
CA GLN A 180 11.81 -0.05 0.09
C GLN A 180 10.37 0.42 0.08
N LEU A 181 9.64 0.12 1.15
CA LEU A 181 8.42 0.83 1.49
C LEU A 181 8.78 2.30 1.74
N TYR A 182 8.13 3.21 1.02
CA TYR A 182 8.60 4.57 0.82
C TYR A 182 7.72 5.61 1.50
N GLN A 183 6.42 5.58 1.23
CA GLN A 183 5.44 6.50 1.79
C GLN A 183 4.18 5.72 2.15
N ALA A 184 3.41 6.21 3.13
CA ALA A 184 2.16 5.58 3.49
C ALA A 184 1.11 6.62 3.87
N ALA A 185 -0.16 6.30 3.61
CA ALA A 185 -1.30 7.00 4.19
C ALA A 185 -2.12 5.99 5.00
N VAL A 186 -2.62 6.43 6.15
CA VAL A 186 -3.42 5.60 7.05
C VAL A 186 -4.79 6.24 7.23
N PHE A 187 -5.84 5.41 7.15
CA PHE A 187 -7.23 5.78 7.39
C PHE A 187 -7.78 4.87 8.46
N GLN A 188 -7.94 5.44 9.65
CA GLN A 188 -8.58 4.76 10.76
C GLN A 188 -10.11 4.70 10.55
N PRO A 189 -10.80 3.77 11.22
CA PRO A 189 -12.26 3.67 11.20
C PRO A 189 -12.97 4.95 11.67
#